data_AF-A0A817BUP2-F1
#
_entry.id   AF-A0A817BUP2-F1
#
_cell.length_a   1.000
_cell.length_b   1.000
_cell.length_c   1.000
_cell.angle_alpha   90.00
_cell.angle_beta   90.00
_cell.angle_gamma   90.00
#
_symmetry.space_group_name_H-M   'P 1'
#
loop_
_entity.id
_entity.type
_entity.pdbx_description
1 polymer ?
#
loop_
_entity_poly.entity_id
_entity_poly.type
_entity_poly.pdbx_seq_one_letter_code
_entity_poly.pdbx_strand_id
1 'polypeptide(L)'
;MEEAYDSAIILSNEKETSSEKNFVNHAEIAWQEMRKSWVGDPSKRTSELPMEPVISFNATYEEMLLNNHTPFHKPIPLAEMVDFLVDYWHGDCLFD
;
A
#
# COMPACT_ATOMS: atom_id res chain seq x y z
N MET A 1 8.53 -17.58 -64.86
CA MET A 1 7.79 -16.31 -64.70
C MET A 1 7.32 -16.14 -63.26
N GLU A 2 8.03 -16.73 -62.29
CA GLU A 2 7.64 -16.79 -60.87
C GLU A 2 8.62 -15.99 -59.97
N GLU A 3 9.87 -15.76 -60.36
CA GLU A 3 10.85 -15.13 -59.48
C GLU A 3 10.59 -13.65 -59.12
N ALA A 4 9.66 -12.99 -59.83
CA ALA A 4 9.30 -11.59 -59.58
C ALA A 4 8.23 -11.41 -58.49
N TYR A 5 7.38 -12.42 -58.22
CA TYR A 5 6.33 -12.31 -57.20
C TYR A 5 6.92 -12.41 -55.79
N ASP A 6 7.89 -13.31 -55.61
CA ASP A 6 8.60 -13.50 -54.34
C ASP A 6 9.39 -12.24 -53.95
N SER A 7 9.98 -11.57 -54.93
CA SER A 7 10.73 -10.32 -54.74
C SER A 7 9.84 -9.16 -54.27
N ALA A 8 8.57 -9.12 -54.70
CA ALA A 8 7.61 -8.09 -54.27
C ALA A 8 7.08 -8.33 -52.85
N ILE A 9 6.90 -9.61 -52.45
CA ILE A 9 6.49 -9.98 -51.09
C ILE A 9 7.57 -9.58 -50.07
N ILE A 10 8.85 -9.76 -50.41
CA ILE A 10 9.96 -9.40 -49.50
C ILE A 10 10.10 -7.88 -49.38
N LEU A 11 9.89 -7.11 -50.45
CA LEU A 11 10.02 -5.64 -50.42
C LEU A 11 8.86 -4.94 -49.67
N SER A 12 7.68 -5.56 -49.63
CA SER A 12 6.52 -5.07 -48.88
C SER A 12 6.65 -5.27 -47.36
N ASN A 13 7.46 -6.23 -46.91
CA ASN A 13 7.65 -6.53 -45.49
C ASN A 13 8.65 -5.62 -44.77
N GLU A 14 9.50 -4.87 -45.49
CA GLU A 14 10.45 -3.94 -44.86
C GLU A 14 9.85 -2.55 -44.56
N LYS A 15 8.64 -2.24 -45.05
CA LYS A 15 8.01 -0.93 -44.86
C LYS A 15 6.94 -0.89 -43.76
N GLU A 16 6.86 -1.93 -42.95
CA GLU A 16 6.04 -1.95 -41.73
C GLU A 16 6.83 -2.47 -40.51
N THR A 17 8.16 -2.31 -40.48
CA THR A 17 8.80 -2.02 -39.19
C THR A 17 8.56 -0.54 -38.90
N SER A 18 7.29 -0.14 -38.83
CA SER A 18 6.92 1.06 -38.10
C SER A 18 7.53 0.82 -36.74
N SER A 19 8.60 1.56 -36.46
CA SER A 19 9.29 1.56 -35.19
C SER A 19 8.21 1.53 -34.12
N GLU A 20 7.97 0.34 -33.56
CA GLU A 20 7.16 0.16 -32.37
C GLU A 20 8.00 0.87 -31.33
N LYS A 21 7.82 2.19 -31.25
CA LYS A 21 8.45 3.03 -30.25
C LYS A 21 7.86 2.49 -28.96
N ASN A 22 8.62 1.64 -28.28
CA ASN A 22 8.23 1.05 -27.01
C ASN A 22 7.63 2.17 -26.17
N PHE A 23 6.31 2.12 -25.96
CA PHE A 23 5.62 3.17 -25.25
C PHE A 23 6.08 3.11 -23.80
N VAL A 24 6.84 4.13 -23.39
CA VAL A 24 7.29 4.27 -22.01
C VAL A 24 6.28 5.11 -21.25
N ASN A 25 5.62 4.49 -20.27
CA ASN A 25 4.72 5.20 -19.36
C ASN A 25 5.54 5.96 -18.31
N HIS A 26 5.82 7.23 -18.58
CA HIS A 26 6.60 8.09 -17.69
C HIS A 26 5.89 8.36 -16.35
N ALA A 27 4.55 8.33 -16.33
CA ALA A 27 3.77 8.53 -15.09
C ALA A 27 3.89 7.31 -14.16
N GLU A 28 3.90 6.09 -14.71
CA GLU A 28 4.13 4.87 -13.94
C GLU A 28 5.53 4.89 -13.29
N ILE A 29 6.55 5.30 -14.06
CA ILE A 29 7.92 5.37 -13.54
C ILE A 29 8.00 6.38 -12.38
N ALA A 30 7.45 7.59 -12.56
CA ALA A 30 7.43 8.60 -11.51
C ALA A 30 6.67 8.14 -10.25
N TRP A 31 5.56 7.42 -10.44
CA TRP A 31 4.80 6.87 -9.32
C TRP A 31 5.55 5.75 -8.59
N GLN A 32 6.24 4.87 -9.31
CA GLN A 32 7.08 3.82 -8.72
C GLN A 32 8.24 4.42 -7.90
N GLU A 33 8.87 5.48 -8.39
CA GLU A 33 9.92 6.21 -7.66
C GLU A 33 9.38 6.86 -6.39
N MET A 34 8.24 7.54 -6.48
CA MET A 34 7.58 8.14 -5.32
C MET A 34 7.14 7.08 -4.31
N ARG A 35 6.55 5.97 -4.75
CA ARG A 35 6.16 4.88 -3.86
C ARG A 35 7.35 4.32 -3.08
N LYS A 36 8.51 4.13 -3.75
CA LYS A 36 9.73 3.65 -3.09
C LYS A 36 10.23 4.62 -2.02
N SER A 37 10.12 5.94 -2.25
CA SER A 37 10.49 6.93 -1.23
C SER A 37 9.51 6.96 -0.05
N TRP A 38 8.22 6.75 -0.29
CA TRP A 38 7.19 6.71 0.75
C TRP A 38 7.23 5.45 1.62
N VAL A 39 7.52 4.29 1.04
CA VAL A 39 7.60 3.02 1.79
C VAL A 39 8.76 3.04 2.79
N GLY A 40 9.80 3.86 2.52
CA GLY A 40 10.98 4.04 3.36
C GLY A 40 11.83 2.78 3.49
N ASP A 41 12.82 2.81 4.39
CA ASP A 41 13.58 1.60 4.73
C ASP A 41 12.73 0.71 5.64
N PRO A 42 12.31 -0.50 5.19
CA PRO A 42 11.58 -1.42 6.05
C PRO A 42 12.43 -1.90 7.24
N SER A 43 13.76 -1.78 7.18
CA SER A 43 14.65 -2.06 8.32
C SER A 43 14.61 -0.98 9.40
N LYS A 44 14.18 0.25 9.06
CA LYS A 44 13.92 1.33 10.03
C LYS A 44 12.52 1.28 10.60
N ARG A 45 11.64 0.43 10.07
CA ARG A 45 10.43 0.03 10.79
C ARG A 45 10.92 -0.79 11.95
N THR A 46 11.19 -0.14 13.07
CA THR A 46 11.35 -0.81 14.34
C THR A 46 10.11 -1.68 14.49
N SER A 47 10.29 -2.97 14.28
CA SER A 47 9.48 -3.98 14.94
C SER A 47 9.74 -3.73 16.41
N GLU A 48 9.05 -2.74 16.98
CA GLU A 48 9.08 -2.49 18.41
C GLU A 48 8.54 -3.78 19.03
N LEU A 49 9.45 -4.55 19.62
CA LEU A 49 9.17 -5.59 20.60
C LEU A 49 8.05 -5.11 21.53
N PRO A 50 7.19 -6.02 22.03
CA PRO A 50 5.87 -5.69 22.58
C PRO A 50 6.01 -4.52 23.54
N MET A 51 5.71 -3.34 23.04
CA MET A 51 5.69 -2.12 23.81
C MET A 51 4.57 -2.33 24.82
N GLU A 52 4.80 -1.97 26.08
CA GLU A 52 3.72 -2.01 27.07
C GLU A 52 2.47 -1.36 26.45
N PRO A 53 1.29 -2.01 26.56
CA PRO A 53 0.10 -1.54 25.89
C PRO A 53 -0.12 -0.07 26.24
N VAL A 54 -0.22 0.74 25.19
CA VAL A 54 -0.43 2.20 25.28
C VAL A 54 -1.81 2.49 25.86
N ILE A 55 -2.77 1.62 25.54
CA ILE A 55 -4.12 1.59 26.07
C ILE A 55 -4.07 0.85 27.40
N SER A 56 -4.45 1.55 28.47
CA SER A 56 -4.64 0.92 29.77
C SER A 56 -5.76 -0.13 29.67
N PHE A 57 -5.56 -1.30 30.28
CA PHE A 57 -6.58 -2.34 30.39
C PHE A 57 -7.89 -1.84 31.04
N ASN A 58 -7.81 -0.79 31.86
CA ASN A 58 -8.97 -0.18 32.51
C ASN A 58 -9.50 1.07 31.77
N ALA A 59 -9.02 1.35 30.56
CA ALA A 59 -9.52 2.47 29.76
C ALA A 59 -10.95 2.15 29.28
N THR A 60 -11.83 3.16 29.33
CA THR A 60 -13.16 3.07 28.71
C THR A 60 -13.16 3.78 27.36
N TYR A 61 -14.02 3.35 26.44
CA TYR A 61 -14.17 3.97 25.12
C TYR A 61 -14.41 5.48 25.23
N GLU A 62 -15.35 5.88 26.10
CA GLU A 62 -15.73 7.27 26.35
C GLU A 62 -14.55 8.09 26.88
N GLU A 63 -13.79 7.57 27.84
CA GLU A 63 -12.62 8.25 28.39
C GLU A 63 -11.51 8.42 27.35
N MET A 64 -11.23 7.39 26.56
CA MET A 64 -10.10 7.37 25.63
C MET A 64 -10.36 8.15 24.34
N LEU A 65 -11.55 8.02 23.74
CA LEU A 65 -11.84 8.55 22.40
C LEU A 65 -12.75 9.79 22.43
N LEU A 66 -13.60 9.93 23.45
CA LEU A 66 -14.56 11.03 23.53
C LEU A 66 -14.08 12.17 24.44
N ASN A 67 -13.48 11.84 25.59
CA ASN A 67 -13.09 12.82 26.60
C ASN A 67 -11.65 13.30 26.46
N ASN A 68 -10.79 12.58 25.74
CA ASN A 68 -9.37 12.90 25.64
C ASN A 68 -9.02 13.52 24.27
N HIS A 69 -9.04 14.86 24.20
CA HIS A 69 -8.54 15.61 23.04
C HIS A 69 -7.01 15.67 22.98
N THR A 70 -6.30 15.07 23.95
CA THR A 70 -4.83 15.08 23.97
C THR A 70 -4.27 13.94 23.12
N PRO A 71 -3.24 14.20 22.30
CA PRO A 71 -2.59 13.15 21.52
C PRO A 71 -1.93 12.15 22.46
N PHE A 72 -2.05 10.86 22.14
CA PHE A 72 -1.37 9.80 22.88
C PHE A 72 0.14 10.06 22.93
N HIS A 73 0.75 9.82 24.09
CA HIS A 73 2.20 10.01 24.30
C HIS A 73 3.05 9.14 23.36
N LYS A 74 2.48 8.03 22.87
CA LYS A 74 3.10 7.11 21.92
C LYS A 74 2.06 6.69 20.86
N PRO A 75 2.49 6.39 19.62
CA PRO A 75 1.60 5.85 18.62
C PRO A 75 1.05 4.49 19.07
N ILE A 76 -0.27 4.31 18.97
CA ILE A 76 -0.93 3.05 19.31
C ILE A 76 -0.76 2.08 18.13
N PRO A 77 -0.19 0.88 18.35
CA PRO A 77 -0.20 -0.19 17.35
C PRO A 77 -1.62 -0.54 16.94
N LEU A 78 -1.88 -0.69 15.63
CA LEU A 78 -3.23 -0.98 15.14
C LEU A 78 -3.83 -2.25 15.77
N ALA A 79 -3.01 -3.29 15.97
CA ALA A 79 -3.43 -4.53 16.62
C ALA A 79 -4.02 -4.28 18.02
N GLU A 80 -3.38 -3.41 18.80
CA GLU A 80 -3.81 -3.08 20.16
C GLU A 80 -5.16 -2.36 20.18
N MET A 81 -5.38 -1.42 19.25
CA MET A 81 -6.67 -0.74 19.10
C MET A 81 -7.78 -1.71 18.68
N VAL A 82 -7.46 -2.68 17.82
CA VAL A 82 -8.43 -3.71 17.41
C VAL A 82 -8.79 -4.62 18.58
N ASP A 83 -7.80 -5.10 19.33
CA ASP A 83 -8.01 -5.96 20.51
C ASP A 83 -8.88 -5.23 21.57
N PHE A 84 -8.56 -3.97 21.88
CA PHE A 84 -9.36 -3.13 22.79
C PHE A 84 -10.83 -2.99 22.36
N LEU A 85 -11.08 -2.71 21.08
CA LEU A 85 -12.44 -2.54 20.56
C LEU A 85 -13.22 -3.85 20.58
N VAL A 86 -12.57 -4.97 20.30
CA VAL A 86 -13.19 -6.30 20.36
C VAL A 86 -13.60 -6.64 21.79
N ASP A 87 -12.72 -6.39 22.77
CA ASP A 87 -13.02 -6.61 24.19
C ASP A 87 -14.18 -5.72 24.67
N TYR A 88 -14.19 -4.45 24.27
CA TYR A 88 -15.27 -3.51 24.59
C TYR A 88 -16.62 -3.95 23.99
N TRP A 89 -16.63 -4.33 22.71
CA TRP A 89 -17.87 -4.78 22.04
C TRP A 89 -18.42 -6.10 22.61
N HIS A 90 -17.55 -7.01 23.05
CA HIS A 90 -17.99 -8.24 23.73
C HIS A 90 -18.47 -7.98 25.16
N GLY A 91 -17.84 -7.05 25.88
CA GLY A 91 -18.17 -6.70 27.26
C GLY A 91 -19.50 -5.95 27.42
N ASP A 92 -19.79 -5.02 26.52
CA ASP A 92 -20.99 -4.18 26.58
C ASP A 92 -22.26 -4.85 26.02
N CYS A 93 -22.21 -6.13 25.63
CA CYS A 93 -23.33 -6.85 25.00
C CYS A 93 -23.95 -6.09 23.81
N LEU A 94 -23.14 -5.34 23.04
CA LEU A 94 -23.63 -4.57 21.90
C LEU A 94 -24.07 -5.47 20.73
N PHE A 95 -23.74 -6.75 20.80
CA PHE A 95 -24.23 -7.80 19.92
C PHE A 95 -24.81 -8.95 20.76
N ASP A 96 -26.13 -8.93 20.94
CA ASP A 96 -26.96 -10.09 21.29
C ASP A 96 -27.96 -10.33 20.13
#